data_AF-A0A7R9V7M4-F1
#
_entry.id   AF-A0A7R9V7M4-F1
#
_cell.length_a   1.000
_cell.length_b   1.000
_cell.length_c   1.000
_cell.angle_alpha   90.00
_cell.angle_beta   90.00
_cell.angle_gamma   90.00
#
_symmetry.space_group_name_H-M   'P 1'
#
loop_
_entity.id
_entity.type
_entity.pdbx_description
1 polymer ?
#
loop_
_entity_poly.entity_id
_entity_poly.type
_entity_poly.pdbx_seq_one_letter_code
_entity_poly.pdbx_strand_id
1 'polypeptide(L)'
;AELADAVFEFAELGVALPPAFAASAQRRLQVSMGGLPGAQLSRLLWALAATGVRPNEPQLRAYASRVASAAREMSVADGARVVRAFERFGAALPVAAAEALEAAMLAPMVRAAGNVRDAATAAMDATRDDGASDGAEEAAAPLSGTPADEDQDKAAA
;
A
#
# COMPACT_ATOMS: atom_id res chain seq x y z
N ALA A 1 18.76 -5.73 -14.50
CA ALA A 1 17.88 -5.94 -15.66
C ALA A 1 18.37 -7.14 -16.45
N GLU A 2 19.44 -7.01 -17.25
CA GLU A 2 19.89 -8.04 -18.21
C GLU A 2 19.98 -9.49 -17.68
N LEU A 3 20.51 -9.71 -16.47
CA LEU A 3 20.57 -11.07 -15.91
C LEU A 3 19.18 -11.64 -15.60
N ALA A 4 18.27 -10.82 -15.08
CA ALA A 4 16.92 -11.26 -14.76
C ALA A 4 16.13 -11.54 -16.04
N ASP A 5 16.33 -10.72 -17.07
CA ASP A 5 15.69 -10.90 -18.37
C ASP A 5 16.20 -12.19 -19.05
N ALA A 6 17.52 -12.43 -19.06
CA ALA A 6 18.08 -13.68 -19.58
C ALA A 6 17.55 -14.91 -18.83
N VAL A 7 17.58 -14.91 -17.49
CA VAL A 7 17.06 -16.04 -16.69
C VAL A 7 15.57 -16.26 -16.94
N PHE A 8 14.81 -15.18 -17.18
CA PHE A 8 13.39 -15.25 -17.52
C PHE A 8 13.17 -15.86 -18.91
N GLU A 9 13.95 -15.49 -19.92
CA GLU A 9 13.87 -16.10 -21.25
C GLU A 9 14.14 -17.61 -21.22
N PHE A 10 15.17 -18.06 -20.49
CA PHE A 10 15.41 -19.49 -20.30
C PHE A 10 14.22 -20.20 -19.62
N ALA A 11 13.60 -19.55 -18.63
CA ALA A 11 12.44 -20.09 -17.94
C ALA A 11 11.21 -20.20 -18.86
N GLU A 12 10.92 -19.18 -19.67
CA GLU A 12 9.82 -19.16 -20.63
C GLU A 12 9.99 -20.23 -21.72
N LEU A 13 11.24 -20.48 -22.14
CA LEU A 13 11.56 -21.54 -23.10
C LEU A 13 11.55 -22.95 -22.48
N GLY A 14 11.34 -23.07 -21.17
CA GLY A 14 11.35 -24.35 -20.46
C GLY A 14 12.73 -25.02 -20.41
N VAL A 15 13.80 -24.24 -20.60
CA VAL A 15 15.17 -24.73 -20.68
C VAL A 15 15.85 -24.59 -19.32
N ALA A 16 16.48 -25.67 -18.85
CA ALA A 16 17.29 -25.62 -17.64
C ALA A 16 18.52 -24.70 -17.84
N LEU A 17 18.86 -23.92 -16.82
CA LEU A 17 20.08 -23.10 -16.89
C LEU A 17 21.31 -23.99 -16.87
N PRO A 18 22.31 -23.75 -17.75
CA PRO A 18 23.62 -24.39 -17.64
C PRO A 18 24.20 -24.20 -16.22
N PRO A 19 24.80 -25.22 -15.58
CA PRO A 19 25.20 -25.14 -14.17
C PRO A 19 26.13 -23.96 -13.84
N ALA A 20 27.07 -23.63 -14.73
CA ALA A 20 27.98 -22.49 -14.55
C ALA A 20 27.25 -21.14 -14.63
N PHE A 21 26.23 -21.05 -15.49
CA PHE A 21 25.39 -19.86 -15.60
C PHE A 21 24.48 -19.73 -14.38
N ALA A 22 23.84 -20.82 -13.95
CA ALA A 22 23.02 -20.86 -12.73
C ALA A 22 23.82 -20.41 -11.49
N ALA A 23 25.02 -20.94 -11.29
CA ALA A 23 25.89 -20.54 -10.18
C ALA A 23 26.28 -19.06 -10.24
N SER A 24 26.54 -18.54 -11.44
CA SER A 24 26.88 -17.13 -11.64
C SER A 24 25.67 -16.22 -11.44
N ALA A 25 24.49 -16.64 -11.89
CA ALA A 25 23.22 -15.95 -11.68
C ALA A 25 22.86 -15.87 -10.19
N GLN A 26 23.01 -16.97 -9.45
CA GLN A 26 22.80 -17.01 -8.01
C GLN A 26 23.76 -16.09 -7.24
N ARG A 27 25.07 -16.11 -7.58
CA ARG A 27 26.05 -15.22 -6.95
C ARG A 27 25.72 -13.75 -7.21
N ARG A 28 25.42 -13.40 -8.45
CA ARG A 28 25.03 -12.02 -8.81
C ARG A 28 23.74 -11.61 -8.12
N LEU A 29 22.76 -12.51 -8.00
CA LEU A 29 21.54 -12.27 -7.25
C LEU A 29 21.83 -11.97 -5.78
N GLN A 30 22.72 -12.72 -5.12
CA GLN A 30 23.07 -12.44 -3.72
C GLN A 30 23.60 -11.01 -3.52
N VAL A 31 24.37 -10.49 -4.49
CA VAL A 31 24.93 -9.14 -4.44
C VAL A 31 23.89 -8.07 -4.77
N SER A 32 22.99 -8.33 -5.74
CA SER A 32 22.04 -7.33 -6.22
C SER A 32 20.68 -7.34 -5.52
N MET A 33 20.39 -8.37 -4.72
CA MET A 33 19.07 -8.62 -4.13
C MET A 33 18.51 -7.43 -3.35
N GLY A 34 19.38 -6.73 -2.60
CA GLY A 34 19.00 -5.60 -1.76
C GLY A 34 18.39 -4.43 -2.54
N GLY A 35 18.70 -4.31 -3.84
CA GLY A 35 18.22 -3.21 -4.69
C GLY A 35 17.09 -3.58 -5.65
N LEU A 36 16.62 -4.84 -5.67
CA LEU A 36 15.58 -5.26 -6.62
C LEU A 36 14.18 -4.85 -6.15
N PRO A 37 13.35 -4.18 -6.97
CA PRO A 37 11.94 -3.94 -6.65
C PRO A 37 11.17 -5.25 -6.45
N GLY A 38 10.10 -5.22 -5.64
CA GLY A 38 9.30 -6.41 -5.32
C GLY A 38 8.84 -7.22 -6.53
N ALA A 39 8.35 -6.55 -7.59
CA ALA A 39 7.92 -7.21 -8.82
C ALA A 39 9.08 -7.93 -9.55
N GLN A 40 10.26 -7.30 -9.64
CA GLN A 40 11.44 -7.89 -10.29
C GLN A 40 11.98 -9.07 -9.47
N LEU A 41 11.98 -8.94 -8.14
CA LEU A 41 12.38 -10.01 -7.23
C LEU A 41 11.49 -11.26 -7.42
N SER A 42 10.16 -11.09 -7.46
CA SER A 42 9.24 -12.21 -7.65
C SER A 42 9.47 -12.95 -8.97
N ARG A 43 9.66 -12.19 -10.06
CA ARG A 43 9.90 -12.71 -11.40
C ARG A 43 11.20 -13.51 -11.45
N LEU A 44 12.25 -12.98 -10.83
CA LEU A 44 13.55 -13.63 -10.79
C LEU A 44 13.54 -14.91 -9.96
N LEU A 45 12.92 -14.90 -8.77
CA LEU A 45 12.79 -16.09 -7.94
C LEU A 45 12.03 -17.20 -8.67
N TRP A 46 10.92 -16.84 -9.32
CA TRP A 46 10.17 -17.79 -10.15
C TRP A 46 11.01 -18.34 -11.30
N ALA A 47 11.74 -17.49 -12.03
CA ALA A 47 12.53 -17.92 -13.18
C ALA A 47 13.70 -18.84 -12.78
N LEU A 48 14.36 -18.57 -11.64
CA LEU A 48 15.35 -19.48 -11.06
C LEU A 48 14.73 -20.84 -10.71
N ALA A 49 13.53 -20.84 -10.12
CA ALA A 49 12.84 -22.09 -9.78
C ALA A 49 12.39 -22.87 -11.04
N ALA A 50 11.89 -22.15 -12.06
CA ALA A 50 11.44 -22.71 -13.32
C ALA A 50 12.59 -23.42 -14.07
N THR A 51 13.78 -22.83 -14.03
CA THR A 51 15.00 -23.34 -14.68
C THR A 51 15.75 -24.42 -13.89
N GLY A 52 15.18 -24.90 -12.78
CA GLY A 52 15.71 -26.05 -12.03
C GLY A 52 16.82 -25.71 -11.03
N VAL A 53 17.05 -24.43 -10.74
CA VAL A 53 18.02 -24.02 -9.73
C VAL A 53 17.57 -24.50 -8.34
N ARG A 54 18.52 -24.99 -7.54
CA ARG A 54 18.31 -25.46 -6.16
C ARG A 54 19.12 -24.61 -5.20
N PRO A 55 18.48 -23.64 -4.51
CA PRO A 55 19.14 -22.85 -3.49
C PRO A 55 19.41 -23.70 -2.25
N ASN A 56 20.51 -23.41 -1.56
CA ASN A 56 20.76 -23.97 -0.24
C ASN A 56 19.99 -23.21 0.86
N GLU A 57 19.98 -23.77 2.06
CA GLU A 57 19.22 -23.24 3.19
C GLU A 57 19.58 -21.77 3.55
N PRO A 58 20.87 -21.36 3.61
CA PRO A 58 21.22 -19.94 3.74
C PRO A 58 20.67 -19.03 2.64
N GLN A 59 20.65 -19.50 1.39
CA GLN A 59 20.08 -18.75 0.27
C GLN A 59 18.57 -18.59 0.40
N LEU A 60 17.86 -19.65 0.78
CA LEU A 60 16.41 -19.61 1.01
C LEU A 60 16.04 -18.59 2.08
N ARG A 61 16.79 -18.55 3.19
CA ARG A 61 16.60 -17.54 4.24
C ARG A 61 16.85 -16.11 3.75
N ALA A 62 17.90 -15.90 2.96
CA ALA A 62 18.17 -14.59 2.37
C ALA A 62 17.05 -14.15 1.42
N TYR A 63 16.55 -15.07 0.58
CA TYR A 63 15.43 -14.81 -0.33
C TYR A 63 14.16 -14.46 0.45
N ALA A 64 13.83 -15.23 1.49
CA ALA A 64 12.64 -15.00 2.32
C ALA A 64 12.71 -13.66 3.06
N SER A 65 13.86 -13.33 3.65
CA SER A 65 14.09 -12.04 4.31
C SER A 65 13.88 -10.88 3.34
N ARG A 66 14.45 -11.00 2.12
CA ARG A 66 14.27 -9.97 1.10
C ARG A 66 12.81 -9.84 0.66
N VAL A 67 12.11 -10.96 0.48
CA VAL A 67 10.67 -10.97 0.14
C VAL A 67 9.88 -10.22 1.21
N ALA A 68 10.12 -10.50 2.50
CA ALA A 68 9.45 -9.82 3.60
C ALA A 68 9.66 -8.30 3.54
N SER A 69 10.89 -7.85 3.27
CA SER A 69 11.19 -6.42 3.11
C SER A 69 10.54 -5.78 1.87
N ALA A 70 10.37 -6.53 0.78
CA ALA A 70 9.73 -6.04 -0.45
C ALA A 70 8.21 -6.16 -0.44
N ALA A 71 7.62 -6.89 0.51
CA ALA A 71 6.22 -7.33 0.42
C ALA A 71 5.23 -6.19 0.16
N ARG A 72 5.46 -5.01 0.74
CA ARG A 72 4.61 -3.82 0.58
C ARG A 72 4.56 -3.26 -0.86
N GLU A 73 5.55 -3.57 -1.68
CA GLU A 73 5.63 -3.17 -3.09
C GLU A 73 5.05 -4.24 -4.02
N MET A 74 4.69 -5.42 -3.50
CA MET A 74 4.33 -6.58 -4.29
C MET A 74 2.82 -6.64 -4.51
N SER A 75 2.42 -6.95 -5.75
CA SER A 75 1.04 -7.30 -6.03
C SER A 75 0.71 -8.72 -5.55
N VAL A 76 -0.58 -9.06 -5.52
CA VAL A 76 -1.05 -10.45 -5.26
C VAL A 76 -0.39 -11.44 -6.21
N ALA A 77 -0.25 -11.07 -7.50
CA ALA A 77 0.38 -11.91 -8.50
C ALA A 77 1.88 -12.13 -8.22
N ASP A 78 2.58 -11.11 -7.72
CA ASP A 78 3.99 -11.21 -7.35
C ASP A 78 4.18 -12.13 -6.13
N GLY A 79 3.31 -12.00 -5.12
CA GLY A 79 3.31 -12.91 -3.97
C GLY A 79 3.05 -14.37 -4.37
N ALA A 80 2.09 -14.62 -5.26
CA ALA A 80 1.81 -15.97 -5.77
C ALA A 80 3.00 -16.57 -6.53
N ARG A 81 3.75 -15.75 -7.28
CA ARG A 81 4.99 -16.19 -7.95
C ARG A 81 6.05 -16.60 -6.94
N VAL A 82 6.22 -15.85 -5.86
CA VAL A 82 7.18 -16.18 -4.79
C VAL A 82 6.81 -17.51 -4.13
N VAL A 83 5.54 -17.70 -3.76
CA VAL A 83 5.09 -18.95 -3.12
C VAL A 83 5.39 -20.15 -4.01
N ARG A 84 5.01 -20.11 -5.30
CA ARG A 84 5.34 -21.19 -6.24
C ARG A 84 6.85 -21.39 -6.42
N ALA A 85 7.64 -20.33 -6.38
CA ALA A 85 9.10 -20.44 -6.49
C ALA A 85 9.67 -21.23 -5.31
N PHE A 86 9.24 -20.93 -4.07
CA PHE A 86 9.67 -21.65 -2.87
C PHE A 86 9.24 -23.12 -2.89
N GLU A 87 7.98 -23.39 -3.24
CA GLU A 87 7.49 -24.77 -3.43
C GLU A 87 8.37 -25.55 -4.41
N ARG A 88 8.72 -24.93 -5.53
CA ARG A 88 9.55 -25.54 -6.58
C ARG A 88 11.03 -25.64 -6.21
N PHE A 89 11.52 -24.84 -5.27
CA PHE A 89 12.81 -25.05 -4.61
C PHE A 89 12.78 -26.22 -3.62
N GLY A 90 11.60 -26.73 -3.26
CA GLY A 90 11.43 -27.78 -2.26
C GLY A 90 11.42 -27.24 -0.84
N ALA A 91 11.04 -25.98 -0.64
CA ALA A 91 11.00 -25.32 0.65
C ALA A 91 9.67 -24.61 0.89
N ALA A 92 9.21 -24.56 2.13
CA ALA A 92 8.11 -23.69 2.50
C ALA A 92 8.60 -22.24 2.62
N LEU A 93 7.77 -21.28 2.23
CA LEU A 93 8.05 -19.88 2.53
C LEU A 93 7.96 -19.69 4.06
N PRO A 94 9.00 -19.12 4.72
CA PRO A 94 8.96 -18.88 6.15
C PRO A 94 7.77 -18.02 6.57
N VAL A 95 7.18 -18.32 7.72
CA VAL A 95 5.96 -17.68 8.25
C VAL A 95 6.04 -16.15 8.20
N ALA A 96 7.15 -15.56 8.67
CA ALA A 96 7.33 -14.11 8.66
C ALA A 96 7.25 -13.48 7.25
N ALA A 97 7.75 -14.18 6.21
CA ALA A 97 7.65 -13.70 4.83
C ALA A 97 6.24 -13.90 4.25
N ALA A 98 5.58 -15.00 4.62
CA ALA A 98 4.19 -15.24 4.24
C ALA A 98 3.23 -14.20 4.86
N GLU A 99 3.38 -13.93 6.16
CA GLU A 99 2.62 -12.90 6.88
C GLU A 99 2.86 -11.50 6.29
N ALA A 100 4.11 -11.18 5.93
CA ALA A 100 4.42 -9.90 5.30
C ALA A 100 3.71 -9.73 3.94
N LEU A 101 3.69 -10.80 3.11
CA LEU A 101 2.96 -10.81 1.84
C LEU A 101 1.46 -10.69 2.06
N GLU A 102 0.89 -11.44 3.00
CA GLU A 102 -0.53 -11.38 3.33
C GLU A 102 -0.94 -9.99 3.84
N ALA A 103 -0.19 -9.44 4.80
CA ALA A 103 -0.44 -8.11 5.33
C ALA A 103 -0.39 -7.04 4.23
N ALA A 104 0.57 -7.14 3.30
CA ALA A 104 0.65 -6.22 2.16
C ALA A 104 -0.56 -6.31 1.23
N MET A 105 -1.10 -7.52 1.01
CA MET A 105 -2.30 -7.74 0.18
C MET A 105 -3.59 -7.26 0.85
N LEU A 106 -3.69 -7.39 2.18
CA LEU A 106 -4.89 -7.00 2.93
C LEU A 106 -4.92 -5.50 3.29
N ALA A 107 -3.76 -4.85 3.42
CA ALA A 107 -3.65 -3.45 3.86
C ALA A 107 -4.51 -2.44 3.06
N PRO A 108 -4.63 -2.51 1.72
CA PRO A 108 -5.47 -1.60 0.97
C PRO A 108 -6.95 -1.70 1.34
N MET A 109 -7.45 -2.92 1.57
CA MET A 109 -8.86 -3.15 1.95
C MET A 109 -9.16 -2.64 3.35
N VAL A 110 -8.25 -2.92 4.31
CA VAL A 110 -8.39 -2.43 5.69
C VAL A 110 -8.38 -0.90 5.72
N ARG A 111 -7.52 -0.26 4.92
CA ARG A 111 -7.47 1.21 4.82
C ARG A 111 -8.75 1.78 4.20
N ALA A 112 -9.26 1.16 3.13
CA ALA A 112 -10.50 1.59 2.51
C ALA A 112 -11.68 1.50 3.49
N ALA A 113 -11.76 0.41 4.27
CA ALA A 113 -12.79 0.25 5.30
C ALA A 113 -12.68 1.30 6.41
N GLY A 114 -11.46 1.65 6.84
CA GLY A 114 -11.21 2.73 7.80
C GLY A 114 -11.70 4.09 7.27
N ASN A 115 -11.30 4.45 6.06
CA ASN A 115 -11.71 5.72 5.44
C ASN A 115 -13.23 5.86 5.33
N VAL A 116 -13.94 4.78 4.99
CA VAL A 116 -15.42 4.76 4.92
C VAL A 116 -16.03 4.98 6.31
N ARG A 117 -15.46 4.35 7.34
CA ARG A 117 -15.92 4.51 8.73
C ARG A 117 -15.70 5.92 9.25
N ASP A 118 -14.54 6.51 8.95
CA ASP A 118 -14.21 7.87 9.38
C ASP A 118 -15.12 8.90 8.69
N ALA A 119 -15.38 8.73 7.38
CA ALA A 119 -16.33 9.56 6.65
C ALA A 119 -17.76 9.44 7.18
N ALA A 120 -18.20 8.22 7.54
CA ALA A 120 -19.52 8.02 8.14
C ALA A 120 -19.64 8.68 9.52
N THR A 121 -18.58 8.63 10.33
CA THR A 121 -18.55 9.28 11.65
C THR A 121 -18.60 10.81 11.50
N ALA A 122 -17.80 11.37 10.59
CA ALA A 122 -17.81 12.80 10.30
C ALA A 122 -19.17 13.30 9.78
N ALA A 123 -19.87 12.50 8.96
CA ALA A 123 -21.21 12.82 8.49
C ALA A 123 -22.24 12.83 9.64
N MET A 124 -22.15 11.87 10.58
CA MET A 124 -23.03 11.85 11.76
C MET A 124 -22.80 13.05 12.67
N ASP A 125 -21.55 13.44 12.90
CA ASP A 125 -21.21 14.62 13.70
C ASP A 125 -21.71 15.91 13.03
N ALA A 126 -21.56 16.04 11.71
CA ALA A 126 -22.08 17.20 10.96
C ALA A 126 -23.61 17.33 11.07
N THR A 127 -24.36 16.21 10.97
CA THR A 127 -25.83 16.23 11.13
C THR A 127 -26.30 16.54 12.56
N ARG A 128 -25.42 16.42 13.57
CA ARG A 128 -25.74 16.69 14.97
C ARG A 128 -25.58 18.18 15.33
N ASP A 129 -24.74 18.90 14.60
CA ASP A 129 -24.45 20.32 14.84
C ASP A 129 -25.50 21.25 14.18
N ASP A 130 -26.08 20.85 13.04
CA ASP A 130 -27.15 21.61 12.34
C ASP A 130 -28.49 21.67 13.11
N GLY A 131 -28.65 20.88 14.18
CA GLY A 131 -29.87 20.83 15.00
C GLY A 131 -29.90 21.78 16.20
N ALA A 132 -28.86 22.59 16.43
CA ALA A 132 -28.71 23.42 17.62
C ALA A 132 -28.95 24.92 17.40
N SER A 133 -29.63 25.32 16.32
CA SER A 133 -29.99 26.72 16.05
C SER A 133 -31.41 26.86 15.53
N ASP A 134 -32.40 26.45 16.32
CA ASP A 134 -33.76 26.97 16.14
C ASP A 134 -34.49 27.04 17.49
N GLY A 135 -34.98 28.23 17.86
CA GLY A 135 -35.79 28.44 19.05
C GLY A 135 -35.30 29.52 20.01
N ALA A 136 -35.23 30.78 19.57
CA ALA A 136 -35.47 31.94 20.45
C ALA A 136 -35.85 33.18 19.63
N GLU A 137 -37.04 33.17 19.03
CA GLU A 137 -37.76 34.40 18.68
C GLU A 137 -39.08 34.39 19.48
N GLU A 138 -39.16 35.16 20.56
CA GLU A 138 -40.46 35.60 21.09
C GLU A 138 -40.36 37.04 21.62
N ALA A 139 -41.25 37.86 21.06
CA ALA A 139 -41.41 39.29 21.18
C ALA A 139 -41.59 39.84 22.61
N ALA A 140 -41.08 41.06 22.84
CA ALA A 140 -41.79 42.09 23.60
C ALA A 140 -41.16 43.48 23.39
N ALA A 141 -41.82 44.33 22.60
CA ALA A 141 -41.81 45.78 22.83
C ALA A 141 -43.00 46.12 23.74
N PRO A 142 -42.91 47.16 24.59
CA PRO A 142 -43.59 48.38 24.18
C PRO A 142 -42.86 49.68 24.53
N LEU A 143 -42.92 50.60 23.56
CA LEU A 143 -43.15 52.05 23.65
C LEU A 143 -42.94 52.74 25.01
N SER A 144 -42.04 53.72 25.04
CA SER A 144 -42.15 54.90 25.91
C SER A 144 -41.68 56.14 25.15
N GLY A 145 -42.53 57.16 25.18
CA GLY A 145 -42.48 58.34 24.33
C GLY A 145 -41.46 59.41 24.71
N THR A 146 -41.10 60.14 23.64
CA THR A 146 -40.72 61.55 23.39
C THR A 146 -40.92 62.61 24.51
N PRO A 147 -40.47 63.90 24.34
CA PRO A 147 -39.61 64.54 23.32
C PRO A 147 -38.59 65.59 23.86
N ALA A 148 -37.71 66.10 22.98
CA ALA A 148 -37.13 67.46 22.98
C ALA A 148 -36.37 67.61 21.63
N ASP A 149 -36.91 68.22 20.58
CA ASP A 149 -37.13 69.67 20.34
C ASP A 149 -35.82 70.46 20.47
N GLU A 150 -35.19 70.80 19.34
CA GLU A 150 -35.00 72.20 18.94
C GLU A 150 -34.41 72.32 17.52
N ASP A 151 -35.14 73.08 16.72
CA ASP A 151 -34.84 73.64 15.40
C ASP A 151 -33.53 74.45 15.34
N GLN A 152 -32.89 74.41 14.15
CA GLN A 152 -32.54 75.56 13.30
C GLN A 152 -31.58 75.06 12.20
N ASP A 153 -32.04 74.84 10.98
CA ASP A 153 -32.23 75.87 9.94
C ASP A 153 -30.92 76.64 9.62
N LYS A 154 -30.28 76.32 8.49
CA LYS A 154 -30.09 77.28 7.38
C LYS A 154 -29.38 76.67 6.17
N ALA A 155 -30.03 76.84 5.02
CA ALA A 155 -29.55 76.61 3.66
C ALA A 155 -28.27 77.38 3.31
N ALA A 156 -27.48 76.84 2.36
CA ALA A 156 -27.45 77.32 0.97
C ALA A 156 -26.18 76.84 0.24
N ALA A 157 -26.42 76.33 -0.98
CA ALA A 157 -25.62 76.42 -2.21
C ALA A 157 -24.13 76.01 -2.19
#